data_AF-A0A533RSN6-F1
#
_entry.id   AF-A0A533RSN6-F1
#
_cell.length_a   1.000
_cell.length_b   1.000
_cell.length_c   1.000
_cell.angle_alpha   90.00
_cell.angle_beta   90.00
_cell.angle_gamma   90.00
#
_symmetry.space_group_name_H-M   'P 1'
#
loop_
_entity.id
_entity.type
_entity.pdbx_description
1 polymer ?
#
loop_
_entity_poly.entity_id
_entity_poly.type
_entity_poly.pdbx_seq_one_letter_code
_entity_poly.pdbx_strand_id
1 'polypeptide(L)'
;MSRFVSGGWLRGLAVLACVGLLATGIAGCVVPTALDRASVQGAASVPPTEASPTPAAPSAPPPAAPVEEPAPAPAPAPKPAPAPALDLNLREAVVTRVVDGDTIHVRFSDDGATEKIRIIGVDTPEYTKEIEPYGAEASRYAQDRLSGRTVYLERDAELRDRYGRMLAYVWLSKPIRAGSDGRPAFAEVGRRTFEGLLLRHGYGQVMTIPPNVKYADYFVRMGREARDANRGLWGLSVGGGSSSSGGGAVSQGGSGSSAGSYIGNRNTMKFHIPT
;
A
#
# COMPACT_ATOMS: atom_id res chain seq x y z
N MET A 1 -9.21 -42.73 -50.80
CA MET A 1 -10.66 -42.98 -50.99
C MET A 1 -11.16 -43.78 -49.79
N SER A 2 -12.40 -43.54 -49.31
CA SER A 2 -13.11 -44.32 -48.26
C SER A 2 -12.50 -44.33 -46.83
N ARG A 3 -13.26 -44.59 -45.74
CA ARG A 3 -14.64 -44.17 -45.34
C ARG A 3 -14.96 -44.70 -43.90
N PHE A 4 -15.35 -43.83 -42.96
CA PHE A 4 -16.01 -44.16 -41.66
C PHE A 4 -15.21 -45.08 -40.70
N VAL A 5 -15.51 -45.31 -39.41
CA VAL A 5 -16.73 -45.28 -38.56
C VAL A 5 -16.37 -44.53 -37.25
N SER A 6 -17.09 -43.47 -36.82
CA SER A 6 -18.25 -43.46 -35.89
C SER A 6 -17.98 -43.92 -34.43
N GLY A 7 -18.57 -43.20 -33.46
CA GLY A 7 -18.44 -43.51 -32.02
C GLY A 7 -18.55 -42.27 -31.10
N GLY A 8 -19.76 -41.76 -30.88
CA GLY A 8 -20.00 -40.61 -29.97
C GLY A 8 -20.77 -41.02 -28.70
N TRP A 9 -20.49 -40.36 -27.58
CA TRP A 9 -21.23 -40.49 -26.32
C TRP A 9 -21.70 -39.12 -25.82
N LEU A 10 -22.93 -39.07 -25.29
CA LEU A 10 -23.59 -37.87 -24.76
C LEU A 10 -23.76 -38.00 -23.23
N ARG A 11 -24.18 -36.86 -22.64
CA ARG A 11 -24.74 -36.66 -21.28
C ARG A 11 -23.70 -36.40 -20.18
N GLY A 12 -23.91 -35.40 -19.32
CA GLY A 12 -25.02 -34.43 -19.34
C GLY A 12 -24.86 -33.25 -18.38
N LEU A 13 -25.72 -32.24 -18.55
CA LEU A 13 -25.84 -31.12 -17.62
C LEU A 13 -26.61 -31.55 -16.38
N ALA A 14 -26.22 -31.00 -15.23
CA ALA A 14 -27.08 -30.89 -14.06
C ALA A 14 -27.08 -29.41 -13.61
N VAL A 15 -28.22 -28.75 -13.72
CA VAL A 15 -28.43 -27.37 -13.22
C VAL A 15 -29.28 -27.46 -11.96
N LEU A 16 -28.84 -26.84 -10.87
CA LEU A 16 -29.63 -26.70 -9.65
C LEU A 16 -29.28 -25.37 -8.96
N ALA A 17 -30.06 -24.34 -9.27
CA ALA A 17 -30.00 -23.05 -8.58
C ALA A 17 -31.16 -22.98 -7.58
N CYS A 18 -30.85 -22.89 -6.29
CA CYS A 18 -31.84 -22.70 -5.23
C CYS A 18 -31.90 -21.23 -4.83
N VAL A 19 -32.93 -20.52 -5.31
CA VAL A 19 -33.30 -19.19 -4.81
C VAL A 19 -34.26 -19.38 -3.64
N GLY A 20 -33.85 -18.93 -2.45
CA GLY A 20 -34.70 -18.83 -1.26
C GLY A 20 -34.84 -17.36 -0.86
N LEU A 21 -36.06 -16.91 -0.54
CA LEU A 21 -36.40 -15.48 -0.46
C LEU A 21 -37.22 -15.18 0.81
N LEU A 22 -36.94 -14.03 1.43
CA LEU A 22 -37.76 -13.31 2.43
C LEU A 22 -38.21 -14.05 3.72
N ALA A 23 -37.85 -13.46 4.86
CA ALA A 23 -38.84 -12.98 5.85
C ALA A 23 -38.20 -11.92 6.77
N THR A 24 -38.86 -10.77 6.96
CA THR A 24 -38.47 -9.72 7.92
C THR A 24 -39.27 -9.84 9.22
N GLY A 25 -38.61 -9.83 10.37
CA GLY A 25 -39.26 -9.79 11.69
C GLY A 25 -38.78 -8.59 12.51
N ILE A 26 -39.68 -7.63 12.76
CA ILE A 26 -39.44 -6.50 13.67
C ILE A 26 -40.26 -6.74 14.94
N ALA A 27 -39.59 -6.80 16.09
CA ALA A 27 -40.24 -6.82 17.39
C ALA A 27 -39.36 -6.09 18.42
N GLY A 28 -39.68 -4.82 18.70
CA GLY A 28 -39.09 -4.08 19.82
C GLY A 28 -39.98 -4.20 21.06
N CYS A 29 -39.40 -4.54 22.20
CA CYS A 29 -40.08 -4.47 23.51
C CYS A 29 -39.23 -3.66 24.49
N VAL A 30 -39.93 -2.94 25.37
CA VAL A 30 -39.42 -1.82 26.17
C VAL A 30 -38.66 -2.30 27.41
N VAL A 31 -37.71 -1.48 27.88
CA VAL A 31 -36.99 -1.63 29.16
C VAL A 31 -37.97 -1.60 30.36
N PRO A 32 -37.59 -2.17 31.51
CA PRO A 32 -37.61 -1.34 32.72
C PRO A 32 -36.34 -1.42 33.59
N THR A 33 -36.24 -0.43 34.48
CA THR A 33 -35.06 -0.12 35.32
C THR A 33 -34.93 -1.03 36.55
N ALA A 34 -33.72 -1.11 37.12
CA ALA A 34 -33.36 -1.90 38.29
C ALA A 34 -33.95 -1.40 39.63
N LEU A 35 -33.90 -2.27 40.65
CA LEU A 35 -33.97 -1.93 42.08
C LEU A 35 -33.18 -2.97 42.92
N ASP A 36 -33.05 -2.73 44.23
CA ASP A 36 -31.85 -3.05 45.05
C ASP A 36 -32.13 -3.92 46.31
N ARG A 37 -31.03 -4.48 46.88
CA ARG A 37 -30.76 -4.95 48.27
C ARG A 37 -30.68 -6.46 48.60
N ALA A 38 -29.51 -6.82 49.14
CA ALA A 38 -29.26 -7.62 50.38
C ALA A 38 -29.70 -9.10 50.47
N SER A 39 -29.14 -9.97 51.33
CA SER A 39 -27.83 -10.10 52.04
C SER A 39 -27.80 -11.46 52.81
N VAL A 40 -26.79 -11.70 53.65
CA VAL A 40 -26.67 -12.76 54.71
C VAL A 40 -26.09 -14.13 54.26
N GLN A 41 -25.59 -14.89 55.24
CA GLN A 41 -24.59 -15.98 55.17
C GLN A 41 -25.14 -17.32 55.74
N GLY A 42 -24.40 -18.43 55.59
CA GLY A 42 -24.62 -19.71 56.30
C GLY A 42 -23.51 -20.74 56.04
N ALA A 43 -23.19 -21.63 57.00
CA ALA A 43 -22.02 -22.53 56.91
C ALA A 43 -22.10 -23.85 57.73
N ALA A 44 -21.32 -24.85 57.28
CA ALA A 44 -20.69 -26.00 58.00
C ALA A 44 -21.54 -27.11 58.70
N SER A 45 -21.12 -28.39 58.55
CA SER A 45 -20.78 -29.36 59.64
C SER A 45 -20.50 -30.84 59.17
N VAL A 46 -19.70 -31.59 59.95
CA VAL A 46 -19.21 -33.01 59.79
C VAL A 46 -18.62 -33.50 61.15
N PRO A 47 -18.21 -34.79 61.45
CA PRO A 47 -17.92 -35.99 60.62
C PRO A 47 -19.01 -37.09 60.81
N PRO A 48 -18.82 -38.44 61.01
CA PRO A 48 -17.72 -39.28 61.61
C PRO A 48 -16.78 -39.98 60.57
N THR A 49 -15.73 -40.82 60.80
CA THR A 49 -15.24 -41.76 61.87
C THR A 49 -15.86 -43.19 61.73
N GLU A 50 -15.18 -44.35 61.63
CA GLU A 50 -13.76 -44.84 61.65
C GLU A 50 -13.69 -46.26 60.94
N ALA A 51 -12.69 -47.17 60.88
CA ALA A 51 -11.34 -47.40 61.46
C ALA A 51 -10.42 -48.37 60.64
N SER A 52 -9.25 -48.67 61.22
CA SER A 52 -8.11 -49.61 60.96
C SER A 52 -8.39 -51.12 60.64
N PRO A 53 -7.42 -51.95 60.12
CA PRO A 53 -6.06 -52.14 60.68
C PRO A 53 -4.84 -52.37 59.72
N THR A 54 -3.70 -52.70 60.32
CA THR A 54 -2.28 -52.74 59.85
C THR A 54 -1.63 -54.00 60.49
N PRO A 55 -0.68 -54.79 59.89
CA PRO A 55 0.69 -54.31 59.60
C PRO A 55 1.53 -54.99 58.49
N ALA A 56 2.60 -54.29 58.07
CA ALA A 56 3.83 -54.88 57.51
C ALA A 56 5.01 -53.88 57.67
N ALA A 57 6.26 -54.38 57.69
CA ALA A 57 7.49 -53.57 57.78
C ALA A 57 8.63 -54.24 56.96
N PRO A 58 9.84 -53.68 56.94
CA PRO A 58 10.24 -52.63 56.00
C PRO A 58 11.14 -53.15 54.86
N SER A 59 11.32 -52.34 53.80
CA SER A 59 12.32 -52.58 52.75
C SER A 59 13.23 -51.37 52.59
N ALA A 60 14.50 -51.61 52.25
CA ALA A 60 15.54 -50.59 52.19
C ALA A 60 15.38 -49.62 50.99
N PRO A 61 15.87 -48.38 51.10
CA PRO A 61 15.90 -47.44 49.97
C PRO A 61 16.89 -47.92 48.89
N PRO A 62 16.58 -47.73 47.59
CA PRO A 62 17.54 -47.94 46.51
C PRO A 62 18.67 -46.88 46.55
N PRO A 63 19.85 -47.16 45.96
CA PRO A 63 20.96 -46.21 45.94
C PRO A 63 20.65 -44.97 45.10
N ALA A 64 21.27 -43.85 45.46
CA ALA A 64 21.16 -42.59 44.71
C ALA A 64 21.75 -42.74 43.30
N ALA A 65 21.01 -42.25 42.30
CA ALA A 65 21.51 -42.16 40.93
C ALA A 65 22.59 -41.07 40.80
N PRO A 66 23.50 -41.18 39.81
CA PRO A 66 24.47 -40.11 39.53
C PRO A 66 23.78 -38.79 39.19
N VAL A 67 24.36 -37.67 39.64
CA VAL A 67 23.93 -36.34 39.21
C VAL A 67 24.51 -36.08 37.81
N GLU A 68 23.66 -36.04 36.80
CA GLU A 68 24.07 -35.74 35.43
C GLU A 68 24.34 -34.23 35.28
N GLU A 69 25.49 -33.89 34.69
CA GLU A 69 25.95 -32.50 34.54
C GLU A 69 25.10 -31.78 33.47
N PRO A 70 24.59 -30.55 33.71
CA PRO A 70 23.67 -29.90 32.79
C PRO A 70 24.35 -29.58 31.46
N ALA A 71 23.80 -30.11 30.37
CA ALA A 71 24.32 -29.91 29.02
C ALA A 71 24.47 -28.42 28.66
N PRO A 72 25.54 -28.04 27.94
CA PRO A 72 25.80 -26.64 27.60
C PRO A 72 24.68 -26.05 26.74
N ALA A 73 24.28 -24.82 27.07
CA ALA A 73 23.20 -24.13 26.36
C ALA A 73 23.49 -23.99 24.85
N PRO A 74 22.46 -24.09 23.98
CA PRO A 74 22.65 -23.97 22.54
C PRO A 74 23.21 -22.58 22.18
N ALA A 75 24.20 -22.57 21.29
CA ALA A 75 24.83 -21.34 20.82
C ALA A 75 23.81 -20.40 20.17
N PRO A 76 23.97 -19.07 20.28
CA PRO A 76 23.05 -18.11 19.67
C PRO A 76 23.00 -18.31 18.15
N ALA A 77 21.79 -18.39 17.61
CA ALA A 77 21.57 -18.62 16.18
C ALA A 77 22.29 -17.55 15.32
N PRO A 78 22.87 -17.93 14.17
CA PRO A 78 23.58 -17.00 13.32
C PRO A 78 22.67 -15.85 12.87
N LYS A 79 23.17 -14.62 13.05
CA LYS A 79 22.49 -13.40 12.60
C LYS A 79 22.10 -13.55 11.12
N PRO A 80 20.84 -13.25 10.72
CA PRO A 80 20.43 -13.42 9.33
C PRO A 80 21.38 -12.72 8.37
N ALA A 81 21.84 -13.46 7.36
CA ALA A 81 22.66 -12.89 6.28
C ALA A 81 21.90 -11.72 5.64
N PRO A 82 22.58 -10.64 5.22
CA PRO A 82 21.94 -9.58 4.46
C PRO A 82 21.29 -10.18 3.21
N ALA A 83 20.07 -9.73 2.90
CA ALA A 83 19.42 -10.11 1.64
C ALA A 83 20.34 -9.71 0.47
N PRO A 84 20.41 -10.52 -0.61
CA PRO A 84 21.33 -10.26 -1.71
C PRO A 84 21.12 -8.85 -2.26
N ALA A 85 22.21 -8.09 -2.33
CA ALA A 85 22.18 -6.72 -2.82
C ALA A 85 21.72 -6.72 -4.29
N LEU A 86 20.66 -5.97 -4.56
CA LEU A 86 19.97 -5.95 -5.84
C LEU A 86 20.77 -5.07 -6.83
N ASP A 87 21.31 -5.67 -7.89
CA ASP A 87 21.98 -4.90 -8.95
C ASP A 87 20.95 -4.16 -9.79
N LEU A 88 20.68 -2.91 -9.38
CA LEU A 88 19.67 -2.03 -9.95
C LEU A 88 20.27 -0.81 -10.64
N ASN A 89 21.54 -0.86 -11.06
CA ASN A 89 22.24 0.31 -11.62
C ASN A 89 22.15 1.55 -10.68
N LEU A 90 22.05 1.29 -9.36
CA LEU A 90 21.49 2.20 -8.37
C LEU A 90 22.55 3.13 -7.77
N ARG A 91 22.55 4.41 -8.17
CA ARG A 91 23.48 5.41 -7.64
C ARG A 91 22.86 6.23 -6.51
N GLU A 92 23.62 6.47 -5.45
CA GLU A 92 23.23 7.32 -4.33
C GLU A 92 23.52 8.80 -4.67
N ALA A 93 22.56 9.69 -4.37
CA ALA A 93 22.69 11.12 -4.65
C ALA A 93 21.89 11.96 -3.65
N VAL A 94 22.28 13.22 -3.46
CA VAL A 94 21.52 14.22 -2.69
C VAL A 94 20.77 15.14 -3.66
N VAL A 95 19.48 15.34 -3.46
CA VAL A 95 18.67 16.28 -4.25
C VAL A 95 19.05 17.71 -3.88
N THR A 96 19.63 18.44 -4.83
CA THR A 96 20.10 19.82 -4.62
C THR A 96 19.04 20.86 -4.98
N ARG A 97 18.11 20.53 -5.88
CA ARG A 97 16.97 21.38 -6.23
C ARG A 97 15.82 20.55 -6.82
N VAL A 98 14.60 20.85 -6.41
CA VAL A 98 13.38 20.45 -7.13
C VAL A 98 13.04 21.55 -8.13
N VAL A 99 12.71 21.19 -9.39
CA VAL A 99 12.33 22.17 -10.43
C VAL A 99 10.81 22.28 -10.51
N ASP A 100 10.18 21.12 -10.55
CA ASP A 100 8.76 20.84 -10.71
C ASP A 100 8.50 19.45 -10.07
N GLY A 101 7.33 18.84 -10.31
CA GLY A 101 6.98 17.57 -9.68
C GLY A 101 7.65 16.31 -10.27
N ASP A 102 8.34 16.39 -11.41
CA ASP A 102 8.97 15.23 -12.07
C ASP A 102 10.43 15.45 -12.52
N THR A 103 10.97 16.65 -12.33
CA THR A 103 12.32 17.01 -12.75
C THR A 103 13.09 17.64 -11.58
N ILE A 104 14.26 17.07 -11.30
CA ILE A 104 15.11 17.44 -10.16
C ILE A 104 16.56 17.62 -10.59
N HIS A 105 17.32 18.41 -9.83
CA HIS A 105 18.77 18.40 -9.85
C HIS A 105 19.29 17.63 -8.64
N VAL A 106 20.34 16.85 -8.86
CA VAL A 106 21.02 16.06 -7.84
C VAL A 106 22.51 16.33 -7.84
N ARG A 107 23.19 15.94 -6.77
CA ARG A 107 24.64 15.71 -6.71
C ARG A 107 24.90 14.29 -6.25
N PHE A 108 25.61 13.50 -7.05
CA PHE A 108 25.93 12.11 -6.71
C PHE A 108 26.89 12.02 -5.51
N SER A 109 26.78 10.94 -4.73
CA SER A 109 27.57 10.72 -3.51
C SER A 109 28.93 10.05 -3.75
N ASP A 110 29.17 9.50 -4.94
CA ASP A 110 30.36 8.73 -5.33
C ASP A 110 31.42 9.58 -6.05
N ASP A 111 31.02 10.41 -7.02
CA ASP A 111 31.90 11.30 -7.81
C ASP A 111 31.69 12.80 -7.55
N GLY A 112 30.64 13.18 -6.81
CA GLY A 112 30.28 14.58 -6.56
C GLY A 112 29.70 15.33 -7.78
N ALA A 113 29.46 14.65 -8.91
CA ALA A 113 28.94 15.27 -10.12
C ALA A 113 27.48 15.71 -9.95
N THR A 114 27.12 16.83 -10.59
CA THR A 114 25.75 17.35 -10.60
C THR A 114 25.03 17.02 -11.89
N GLU A 115 23.77 16.59 -11.79
CA GLU A 115 23.00 16.08 -12.92
C GLU A 115 21.54 16.56 -12.86
N LYS A 116 20.89 16.67 -14.02
CA LYS A 116 19.45 16.97 -14.11
C LYS A 116 18.68 15.71 -14.49
N ILE A 117 17.83 15.24 -13.57
CA ILE A 117 17.03 14.02 -13.72
C ILE A 117 15.64 14.39 -14.25
N ARG A 118 15.11 13.64 -15.24
CA ARG A 118 13.67 13.48 -15.46
C ARG A 118 13.27 12.13 -14.88
N ILE A 119 12.28 12.16 -14.00
CA ILE A 119 11.77 10.98 -13.31
C ILE A 119 10.91 10.16 -14.29
N ILE A 120 11.18 8.85 -14.36
CA ILE A 120 10.53 7.94 -15.30
C ILE A 120 9.16 7.50 -14.75
N GLY A 121 8.15 7.41 -15.61
CA GLY A 121 6.85 6.80 -15.25
C GLY A 121 5.78 7.77 -14.78
N VAL A 122 6.15 9.04 -14.53
CA VAL A 122 5.25 10.10 -14.05
C VAL A 122 5.37 11.38 -14.88
N ASP A 123 4.30 12.16 -14.80
CA ASP A 123 4.16 13.52 -15.32
C ASP A 123 3.29 14.29 -14.31
N THR A 124 3.71 15.47 -13.87
CA THR A 124 3.02 16.22 -12.80
C THR A 124 2.46 17.54 -13.33
N PRO A 125 1.27 18.00 -12.86
CA PRO A 125 0.70 19.25 -13.34
C PRO A 125 1.64 20.43 -13.11
N GLU A 126 1.83 21.26 -14.13
CA GLU A 126 2.86 22.31 -14.11
C GLU A 126 2.46 23.54 -13.27
N TYR A 127 3.47 24.24 -12.73
CA TYR A 127 3.27 25.41 -11.86
C TYR A 127 4.33 26.52 -12.04
N THR A 128 5.10 26.49 -13.13
CA THR A 128 6.25 27.41 -13.31
C THR A 128 6.11 28.34 -14.51
N LYS A 129 5.96 27.77 -15.71
CA LYS A 129 5.76 28.51 -16.98
C LYS A 129 4.30 28.53 -17.39
N GLU A 130 3.65 27.40 -17.18
CA GLU A 130 2.23 27.16 -17.35
C GLU A 130 1.70 26.78 -15.95
N ILE A 131 0.47 27.21 -15.62
CA ILE A 131 -0.14 26.99 -14.31
C ILE A 131 -1.33 26.04 -14.51
N GLU A 132 -1.08 24.75 -14.33
CA GLU A 132 -2.11 23.72 -14.41
C GLU A 132 -2.79 23.49 -13.04
N PRO A 133 -4.07 23.10 -13.04
CA PRO A 133 -4.77 22.71 -11.81
C PRO A 133 -4.04 21.61 -11.03
N TYR A 134 -3.95 21.80 -9.71
CA TYR A 134 -3.19 20.97 -8.76
C TYR A 134 -1.66 21.04 -8.86
N GLY A 135 -1.10 21.87 -9.75
CA GLY A 135 0.35 21.99 -9.93
C GLY A 135 1.08 22.59 -8.73
N ALA A 136 0.44 23.50 -7.99
CA ALA A 136 1.00 24.09 -6.77
C ALA A 136 1.17 23.02 -5.68
N GLU A 137 0.14 22.19 -5.49
CA GLU A 137 0.12 21.09 -4.54
C GLU A 137 1.12 19.98 -4.93
N ALA A 138 1.20 19.62 -6.20
CA ALA A 138 2.19 18.67 -6.71
C ALA A 138 3.63 19.16 -6.54
N SER A 139 3.91 20.41 -6.95
CA SER A 139 5.22 21.05 -6.81
C SER A 139 5.64 21.20 -5.35
N ARG A 140 4.71 21.51 -4.45
CA ARG A 140 4.96 21.52 -3.00
C ARG A 140 5.23 20.12 -2.47
N TYR A 141 4.43 19.12 -2.85
CA TYR A 141 4.63 17.74 -2.40
C TYR A 141 6.01 17.20 -2.81
N ALA A 142 6.47 17.55 -4.02
CA ALA A 142 7.83 17.23 -4.47
C ALA A 142 8.90 17.91 -3.60
N GLN A 143 8.76 19.21 -3.33
CA GLN A 143 9.67 19.96 -2.45
C GLN A 143 9.72 19.38 -1.02
N ASP A 144 8.56 19.14 -0.41
CA ASP A 144 8.41 18.60 0.96
C ASP A 144 8.93 17.14 1.07
N ARG A 145 8.97 16.38 -0.05
CA ARG A 145 9.47 15.00 -0.08
C ARG A 145 10.95 14.88 -0.43
N LEU A 146 11.49 15.74 -1.30
CA LEU A 146 12.80 15.54 -1.92
C LEU A 146 13.88 16.54 -1.53
N SER A 147 13.56 17.80 -1.20
CA SER A 147 14.56 18.87 -1.05
C SER A 147 15.65 18.54 -0.02
N GLY A 148 16.93 18.59 -0.43
CA GLY A 148 18.08 18.31 0.45
C GLY A 148 18.23 16.85 0.87
N ARG A 149 17.42 15.93 0.34
CA ARG A 149 17.34 14.54 0.78
C ARG A 149 18.27 13.63 -0.01
N THR A 150 18.85 12.63 0.65
CA THR A 150 19.49 11.49 -0.03
C THR A 150 18.43 10.61 -0.68
N VAL A 151 18.63 10.31 -1.95
CA VAL A 151 17.81 9.41 -2.79
C VAL A 151 18.71 8.41 -3.51
N TYR A 152 18.10 7.38 -4.09
CA TYR A 152 18.78 6.36 -4.87
C TYR A 152 18.16 6.31 -6.26
N LEU A 153 18.98 6.58 -7.27
CA LEU A 153 18.57 6.70 -8.67
C LEU A 153 18.80 5.38 -9.37
N GLU A 154 17.70 4.69 -9.69
CA GLU A 154 17.70 3.46 -10.49
C GLU A 154 17.59 3.83 -11.97
N ARG A 155 18.55 3.37 -12.79
CA ARG A 155 18.54 3.60 -14.23
C ARG A 155 17.87 2.44 -14.95
N ASP A 156 17.18 2.74 -16.03
CA ASP A 156 16.54 1.77 -16.93
C ASP A 156 17.32 1.72 -18.28
N ALA A 157 16.77 1.05 -19.30
CA ALA A 157 17.46 0.75 -20.56
C ALA A 157 18.11 1.95 -21.30
N GLU A 158 17.45 3.10 -21.36
CA GLU A 158 17.98 4.36 -21.91
C GLU A 158 18.38 5.35 -20.81
N LEU A 159 19.59 5.88 -20.90
CA LEU A 159 20.19 6.68 -19.82
C LEU A 159 19.80 8.17 -19.84
N ARG A 160 19.40 8.73 -20.99
CA ARG A 160 19.08 10.16 -21.17
C ARG A 160 17.95 10.39 -22.15
N ASP A 161 17.19 11.46 -21.95
CA ASP A 161 16.19 11.93 -22.92
C ASP A 161 16.80 12.79 -24.04
N ARG A 162 15.95 13.14 -25.03
CA ARG A 162 16.29 14.02 -26.17
C ARG A 162 16.71 15.46 -25.79
N TYR A 163 16.62 15.84 -24.51
CA TYR A 163 17.04 17.12 -23.97
C TYR A 163 18.30 16.99 -23.10
N GLY A 164 18.90 15.79 -23.05
CA GLY A 164 20.09 15.48 -22.27
C GLY A 164 19.84 15.24 -20.77
N ARG A 165 18.60 15.28 -20.28
CA ARG A 165 18.29 14.95 -18.88
C ARG A 165 18.55 13.47 -18.66
N MET A 166 19.17 13.10 -17.53
CA MET A 166 19.28 11.69 -17.14
C MET A 166 17.90 11.12 -16.81
N LEU A 167 17.64 9.89 -17.25
CA LEU A 167 16.40 9.16 -16.95
C LEU A 167 16.66 8.20 -15.78
N ALA A 168 15.88 8.33 -14.71
CA ALA A 168 15.95 7.42 -13.55
C ALA A 168 14.61 7.31 -12.80
N TYR A 169 14.44 6.22 -12.06
CA TYR A 169 13.44 6.09 -10.99
C TYR A 169 14.01 6.57 -9.65
N VAL A 170 13.20 7.20 -8.80
CA VAL A 170 13.67 7.90 -7.58
C VAL A 170 13.25 7.17 -6.30
N TRP A 171 14.16 6.34 -5.76
CA TRP A 171 13.96 5.66 -4.49
C TRP A 171 14.32 6.55 -3.29
N LEU A 172 13.37 6.73 -2.38
CA LEU A 172 13.53 7.44 -1.10
C LEU A 172 14.24 6.59 -0.02
N SER A 173 14.46 5.30 -0.29
CA SER A 173 15.23 4.37 0.53
C SER A 173 15.62 3.14 -0.30
N LYS A 174 16.80 2.54 -0.06
CA LYS A 174 17.28 1.37 -0.82
C LYS A 174 16.21 0.24 -0.81
N PRO A 175 15.85 -0.35 -1.96
CA PRO A 175 14.98 -1.53 -2.00
C PRO A 175 15.64 -2.71 -1.27
N ILE A 176 14.85 -3.51 -0.54
CA ILE A 176 15.39 -4.59 0.32
C ILE A 176 15.30 -5.97 -0.34
N ARG A 177 14.36 -6.21 -1.26
CA ARG A 177 14.17 -7.51 -1.92
C ARG A 177 13.68 -7.37 -3.36
N ALA A 178 14.16 -8.27 -4.22
CA ALA A 178 13.50 -8.60 -5.48
C ALA A 178 12.35 -9.60 -5.25
N GLY A 179 11.36 -9.58 -6.14
CA GLY A 179 10.51 -10.72 -6.42
C GLY A 179 11.21 -11.73 -7.35
N SER A 180 10.49 -12.78 -7.75
CA SER A 180 10.98 -13.80 -8.68
C SER A 180 11.21 -13.29 -10.11
N ASP A 181 10.72 -12.10 -10.44
CA ASP A 181 10.93 -11.37 -11.70
C ASP A 181 12.12 -10.39 -11.65
N GLY A 182 12.90 -10.39 -10.57
CA GLY A 182 14.02 -9.47 -10.36
C GLY A 182 13.60 -8.04 -9.98
N ARG A 183 12.29 -7.75 -9.87
CA ARG A 183 11.76 -6.41 -9.57
C ARG A 183 11.33 -6.33 -8.11
N PRO A 184 11.57 -5.23 -7.38
CA PRO A 184 10.99 -5.08 -6.04
C PRO A 184 9.47 -5.11 -6.09
N ALA A 185 8.83 -5.73 -5.10
CA ALA A 185 7.38 -5.96 -5.12
C ALA A 185 6.56 -4.65 -5.24
N PHE A 186 5.34 -4.74 -5.78
CA PHE A 186 4.42 -3.60 -5.95
C PHE A 186 4.23 -2.72 -4.69
N ALA A 187 4.15 -3.34 -3.51
CA ALA A 187 4.04 -2.65 -2.21
C ALA A 187 5.39 -2.12 -1.67
N GLU A 188 6.51 -2.44 -2.31
CA GLU A 188 7.83 -1.82 -2.12
C GLU A 188 7.94 -0.57 -2.99
N VAL A 189 7.80 -0.73 -4.32
CA VAL A 189 7.81 0.39 -5.28
C VAL A 189 6.83 1.48 -4.82
N GLY A 190 5.57 1.10 -4.59
CA GLY A 190 4.51 2.01 -4.18
C GLY A 190 4.65 2.67 -2.80
N ARG A 191 5.63 2.29 -1.97
CA ARG A 191 5.90 2.95 -0.68
C ARG A 191 7.29 3.57 -0.58
N ARG A 192 8.15 3.40 -1.61
CA ARG A 192 9.57 3.78 -1.58
C ARG A 192 10.06 4.53 -2.80
N THR A 193 9.46 4.37 -3.98
CA THR A 193 9.70 5.32 -5.08
C THR A 193 8.84 6.56 -4.87
N PHE A 194 9.36 7.71 -5.26
CA PHE A 194 8.66 8.99 -5.16
C PHE A 194 7.44 9.02 -6.09
N GLU A 195 7.59 8.42 -7.27
CA GLU A 195 6.57 8.12 -8.28
C GLU A 195 5.40 7.32 -7.70
N GLY A 196 5.72 6.28 -6.91
CA GLY A 196 4.73 5.47 -6.20
C GLY A 196 3.89 6.30 -5.23
N LEU A 197 4.50 7.29 -4.57
CA LEU A 197 3.79 8.22 -3.69
C LEU A 197 2.97 9.26 -4.49
N LEU A 198 3.56 9.89 -5.51
CA LEU A 198 2.85 10.83 -6.40
C LEU A 198 1.56 10.22 -6.92
N LEU A 199 1.64 9.02 -7.49
CA LEU A 199 0.51 8.32 -8.10
C LEU A 199 -0.51 7.89 -7.05
N ARG A 200 -0.11 7.30 -5.93
CA ARG A 200 -1.03 6.84 -4.87
C ARG A 200 -1.81 7.96 -4.17
N HIS A 201 -1.30 9.18 -4.19
CA HIS A 201 -1.94 10.34 -3.59
C HIS A 201 -2.57 11.30 -4.62
N GLY A 202 -2.35 11.09 -5.92
CA GLY A 202 -2.95 11.89 -6.99
C GLY A 202 -2.25 13.23 -7.26
N TYR A 203 -0.94 13.32 -7.02
CA TYR A 203 -0.11 14.50 -7.36
C TYR A 203 0.46 14.45 -8.79
N GLY A 204 0.22 13.36 -9.53
CA GLY A 204 0.71 13.19 -10.90
C GLY A 204 -0.07 12.13 -11.67
N GLN A 205 0.19 12.10 -12.96
CA GLN A 205 -0.34 11.13 -13.91
C GLN A 205 0.75 10.12 -14.32
N VAL A 206 0.36 9.01 -14.94
CA VAL A 206 1.29 7.99 -15.43
C VAL A 206 1.74 8.36 -16.84
N MET A 207 3.05 8.46 -17.06
CA MET A 207 3.63 8.69 -18.39
C MET A 207 4.78 7.72 -18.65
N THR A 208 4.67 6.92 -19.70
CA THR A 208 5.72 5.98 -20.12
C THR A 208 6.75 6.67 -21.01
N ILE A 209 8.02 6.25 -20.91
CA ILE A 209 9.11 6.70 -21.77
C ILE A 209 9.78 5.44 -22.36
N PRO A 210 9.19 4.75 -23.34
CA PRO A 210 9.77 3.51 -23.89
C PRO A 210 11.19 3.77 -24.43
N PRO A 211 12.17 2.86 -24.19
CA PRO A 211 12.04 1.52 -23.58
C PRO A 211 11.97 1.50 -22.03
N ASN A 212 12.09 2.63 -21.36
CA ASN A 212 12.11 2.74 -19.89
C ASN A 212 10.70 2.58 -19.28
N VAL A 213 10.29 1.33 -19.09
CA VAL A 213 8.94 0.96 -18.61
C VAL A 213 8.95 -0.05 -17.45
N LYS A 214 10.09 -0.25 -16.77
CA LYS A 214 10.28 -1.26 -15.71
C LYS A 214 9.23 -1.28 -14.59
N TYR A 215 8.54 -0.17 -14.31
CA TYR A 215 7.43 -0.09 -13.34
C TYR A 215 6.10 0.40 -13.91
N ALA A 216 5.91 0.41 -15.23
CA ALA A 216 4.72 0.99 -15.87
C ALA A 216 3.41 0.28 -15.49
N ASP A 217 3.39 -1.05 -15.39
CA ASP A 217 2.26 -1.86 -14.91
C ASP A 217 1.84 -1.48 -13.47
N TYR A 218 2.83 -1.29 -12.60
CA TYR A 218 2.64 -0.89 -11.21
C TYR A 218 2.10 0.55 -11.13
N PHE A 219 2.65 1.46 -11.92
CA PHE A 219 2.25 2.86 -11.96
C PHE A 219 0.82 3.02 -12.53
N VAL A 220 0.46 2.31 -13.60
CA VAL A 220 -0.92 2.24 -14.12
C VAL A 220 -1.90 1.79 -13.04
N ARG A 221 -1.56 0.75 -12.26
CA ARG A 221 -2.41 0.33 -11.13
C ARG A 221 -2.51 1.39 -10.03
N MET A 222 -1.43 2.05 -9.63
CA MET A 222 -1.46 3.09 -8.58
C MET A 222 -2.24 4.35 -9.03
N GLY A 223 -2.08 4.79 -10.27
CA GLY A 223 -2.85 5.90 -10.84
C GLY A 223 -4.34 5.57 -10.90
N ARG A 224 -4.71 4.32 -11.22
CA ARG A 224 -6.10 3.85 -11.13
C ARG A 224 -6.60 3.83 -9.67
N GLU A 225 -5.85 3.26 -8.73
CA GLU A 225 -6.21 3.22 -7.31
C GLU A 225 -6.47 4.63 -6.71
N ALA A 226 -5.77 5.65 -7.21
CA ALA A 226 -5.99 7.04 -6.81
C ALA A 226 -7.19 7.70 -7.53
N ARG A 227 -7.44 7.35 -8.80
CA ARG A 227 -8.59 7.80 -9.57
C ARG A 227 -9.91 7.24 -9.04
N ASP A 228 -9.99 5.92 -8.87
CA ASP A 228 -11.16 5.22 -8.36
C ASP A 228 -11.51 5.68 -6.92
N ALA A 229 -10.55 6.32 -6.22
CA ALA A 229 -10.71 6.91 -4.89
C ALA A 229 -10.69 8.46 -4.86
N ASN A 230 -10.82 9.15 -6.01
CA ASN A 230 -10.89 10.61 -6.14
C ASN A 230 -9.80 11.40 -5.37
N ARG A 231 -8.55 10.95 -5.40
CA ARG A 231 -7.44 11.55 -4.64
C ARG A 231 -6.75 12.67 -5.42
N GLY A 232 -6.43 13.78 -4.74
CA GLY A 232 -5.65 14.88 -5.33
C GLY A 232 -6.26 15.43 -6.62
N LEU A 233 -5.49 15.43 -7.71
CA LEU A 233 -5.91 15.77 -9.08
C LEU A 233 -7.19 15.03 -9.53
N TRP A 234 -7.44 13.81 -9.05
CA TRP A 234 -8.63 13.02 -9.39
C TRP A 234 -9.88 13.47 -8.61
N GLY A 235 -9.74 14.25 -7.54
CA GLY A 235 -10.83 14.80 -6.74
C GLY A 235 -11.32 16.18 -7.18
N LEU A 236 -10.71 16.79 -8.20
CA LEU A 236 -11.06 18.14 -8.62
C LEU A 236 -12.49 18.24 -9.19
N SER A 237 -13.25 19.21 -8.68
CA SER A 237 -14.54 19.59 -9.24
C SER A 237 -14.35 20.27 -10.60
N VAL A 238 -14.58 19.52 -11.67
CA VAL A 238 -14.76 20.10 -13.01
C VAL A 238 -16.02 20.96 -12.98
N GLY A 239 -15.84 22.27 -13.16
CA GLY A 239 -16.94 23.20 -13.38
C GLY A 239 -17.58 22.91 -14.72
N GLY A 240 -18.68 22.15 -14.71
CA GLY A 240 -19.54 22.04 -15.88
C GLY A 240 -20.08 23.43 -16.20
N GLY A 241 -19.92 23.89 -17.45
CA GLY A 241 -20.52 25.14 -17.89
C GLY A 241 -22.04 25.02 -17.85
N SER A 242 -22.67 25.55 -16.79
CA SER A 242 -24.10 25.45 -16.58
C SER A 242 -24.87 26.25 -17.63
N SER A 243 -25.40 25.55 -18.63
CA SER A 243 -26.64 25.99 -19.28
C SER A 243 -27.71 26.15 -18.19
N SER A 244 -28.31 27.33 -18.14
CA SER A 244 -29.10 27.76 -16.98
C SER A 244 -30.46 27.07 -16.88
N SER A 245 -30.65 26.24 -15.85
CA SER A 245 -31.96 25.99 -15.23
C SER A 245 -31.78 25.80 -13.73
N GLY A 246 -32.68 26.39 -12.93
CA GLY A 246 -32.49 26.56 -11.49
C GLY A 246 -33.20 25.52 -10.62
N GLY A 247 -32.75 25.41 -9.37
CA GLY A 247 -33.35 24.54 -8.34
C GLY A 247 -32.34 24.30 -7.22
N GLY A 248 -32.47 25.02 -6.11
CA GLY A 248 -31.45 25.03 -5.05
C GLY A 248 -31.74 24.07 -3.89
N ALA A 249 -30.69 23.56 -3.26
CA ALA A 249 -30.69 23.05 -1.89
C ALA A 249 -29.31 23.32 -1.28
N VAL A 250 -29.26 23.83 -0.05
CA VAL A 250 -28.00 24.19 0.63
C VAL A 250 -27.73 23.19 1.75
N SER A 251 -26.63 22.44 1.65
CA SER A 251 -26.13 21.57 2.72
C SER A 251 -24.68 21.94 3.03
N GLN A 252 -24.43 22.48 4.22
CA GLN A 252 -23.07 22.66 4.73
C GLN A 252 -22.57 21.36 5.40
N GLY A 253 -21.28 21.06 5.24
CA GLY A 253 -20.66 19.94 5.95
C GLY A 253 -19.40 19.40 5.28
N GLY A 254 -18.28 20.12 5.35
CA GLY A 254 -17.00 19.62 4.85
C GLY A 254 -15.87 20.65 4.86
N SER A 255 -14.94 20.53 5.81
CA SER A 255 -13.68 21.28 5.80
C SER A 255 -12.70 20.62 4.81
N GLY A 256 -12.90 20.88 3.52
CA GLY A 256 -12.03 20.43 2.43
C GLY A 256 -11.16 21.56 1.88
N SER A 257 -10.02 21.20 1.28
CA SER A 257 -9.13 22.14 0.58
C SER A 257 -9.90 22.98 -0.45
N SER A 258 -9.44 24.21 -0.68
CA SER A 258 -10.08 25.20 -1.57
C SER A 258 -10.25 24.67 -3.00
N ALA A 259 -11.42 24.09 -3.27
CA ALA A 259 -11.78 23.55 -4.58
C ALA A 259 -12.03 24.68 -5.57
N GLY A 260 -11.00 25.06 -6.32
CA GLY A 260 -11.18 25.85 -7.54
C GLY A 260 -12.13 25.13 -8.50
N SER A 261 -12.99 25.89 -9.17
CA SER A 261 -13.82 25.36 -10.25
C SER A 261 -12.99 25.36 -11.54
N TYR A 262 -12.53 24.18 -11.97
CA TYR A 262 -11.65 24.06 -13.14
C TYR A 262 -12.42 23.68 -14.40
N ILE A 263 -12.04 24.24 -15.56
CA ILE A 263 -12.64 23.90 -16.86
C ILE A 263 -11.78 22.84 -17.53
N GLY A 264 -12.34 21.69 -17.88
CA GLY A 264 -11.59 20.65 -18.59
C GLY A 264 -12.31 19.32 -18.73
N ASN A 265 -11.60 18.34 -19.29
CA ASN A 265 -12.14 17.02 -19.59
C ASN A 265 -11.58 15.98 -18.61
N ARG A 266 -12.43 15.44 -17.72
CA ARG A 266 -12.07 14.48 -16.67
C ARG A 266 -11.61 13.10 -17.17
N ASN A 267 -11.69 12.85 -18.49
CA ASN A 267 -11.18 11.61 -19.11
C ASN A 267 -9.77 11.82 -19.72
N THR A 268 -9.43 13.02 -20.15
CA THR A 268 -8.09 13.37 -20.69
C THR A 268 -7.22 14.17 -19.70
N MET A 269 -7.80 14.58 -18.56
CA MET A 269 -7.23 15.40 -17.49
C MET A 269 -6.57 16.72 -17.96
N LYS A 270 -6.92 17.21 -19.15
CA LYS A 270 -6.55 18.57 -19.57
C LYS A 270 -7.52 19.54 -18.91
N PHE A 271 -7.04 20.24 -17.89
CA PHE A 271 -7.77 21.26 -17.16
C PHE A 271 -7.09 22.61 -17.27
N HIS A 272 -7.91 23.65 -17.24
CA HIS A 272 -7.49 25.04 -17.30
C HIS A 272 -8.14 25.78 -16.14
N ILE A 273 -7.43 26.75 -15.59
CA ILE A 273 -8.02 27.73 -14.67
C ILE A 273 -8.94 28.63 -15.51
N PRO A 274 -10.20 28.87 -15.11
CA PRO A 274 -11.05 29.84 -15.81
C PRO A 274 -10.43 31.25 -15.75
N THR A 275 -10.36 31.89 -16.90
CA THR A 275 -9.91 33.28 -17.09
C THR A 275 -11.04 34.28 -16.89
#